data_AF-A0A9P7KJM6-F1
#
_entry.id   AF-A0A9P7KJM6-F1
#
_cell.length_a   1.000
_cell.length_b   1.000
_cell.length_c   1.000
_cell.angle_alpha   90.00
_cell.angle_beta   90.00
_cell.angle_gamma   90.00
#
_symmetry.space_group_name_H-M   'P 1'
#
loop_
_entity.id
_entity.type
_entity.pdbx_description
1 polymer ?
#
loop_
_entity_poly.entity_id
_entity_poly.type
_entity_poly.pdbx_seq_one_letter_code
_entity_poly.pdbx_strand_id
1 'polypeptide(L)'
;MSNNRQDENFKIGHTKEGLLSMANAGPNTNGSQFFITTAVTNWLDGKHVVFGEVVEGMDVVKIVEANGSASGTPKAKVTVTASGIV
;
A
#
# COMPACT_ATOMS: atom_id res chain seq x y z
N MET A 1 -17.94 11.58 12.20
CA MET A 1 -17.97 10.15 12.60
C MET A 1 -16.71 9.53 12.06
N SER A 2 -15.88 8.89 12.91
CA SER A 2 -14.62 8.27 12.47
C SER A 2 -14.92 6.91 11.84
N ASN A 3 -14.71 6.75 10.53
CA ASN A 3 -14.99 5.53 9.76
C ASN A 3 -13.81 4.53 9.81
N ASN A 4 -13.16 4.40 10.97
CA ASN A 4 -11.98 3.54 11.11
C ASN A 4 -12.38 2.07 11.33
N ARG A 5 -11.75 1.17 10.56
CA ARG A 5 -11.91 -0.28 10.66
C ARG A 5 -10.78 -0.90 11.49
N GLN A 6 -11.09 -2.03 12.12
CA GLN A 6 -10.12 -2.81 12.91
C GLN A 6 -9.07 -3.48 12.02
N ASP A 7 -7.93 -3.83 12.61
CA ASP A 7 -6.92 -4.67 11.97
C ASP A 7 -7.41 -6.13 11.94
N GLU A 8 -7.60 -6.70 10.76
CA GLU A 8 -8.20 -8.04 10.63
C GLU A 8 -7.27 -9.16 11.12
N ASN A 9 -6.03 -9.19 10.63
CA ASN A 9 -4.94 -10.04 11.13
C ASN A 9 -3.59 -9.62 10.54
N PHE A 10 -2.48 -10.11 11.12
CA PHE A 10 -1.12 -9.87 10.64
C PHE A 10 -0.40 -11.15 10.20
N LYS A 11 -1.13 -12.09 9.57
CA LYS A 11 -0.57 -13.41 9.20
C LYS A 11 0.43 -13.34 8.06
N ILE A 12 0.31 -12.33 7.19
CA ILE A 12 1.16 -12.14 6.02
C ILE A 12 2.14 -11.00 6.34
N GLY A 13 3.44 -11.30 6.24
CA GLY A 13 4.50 -10.30 6.36
C GLY A 13 4.82 -9.63 5.03
N HIS A 14 5.50 -8.49 5.09
CA HIS A 14 5.91 -7.70 3.94
C HIS A 14 7.21 -8.24 3.33
N THR A 15 7.14 -9.46 2.78
CA THR A 15 8.29 -10.28 2.39
C THR A 15 8.78 -10.09 0.96
N LYS A 16 8.07 -9.31 0.14
CA LYS A 16 8.42 -9.04 -1.27
C LYS A 16 7.83 -7.70 -1.75
N GLU A 17 8.27 -7.27 -2.92
CA GLU A 17 7.60 -6.20 -3.67
C GLU A 17 6.22 -6.65 -4.20
N GLY A 18 5.37 -5.68 -4.54
CA GLY A 18 4.04 -5.90 -5.09
C GLY A 18 2.97 -6.25 -4.06
N LEU A 19 3.27 -6.23 -2.76
CA LEU A 19 2.26 -6.49 -1.73
C LEU A 19 1.39 -5.25 -1.50
N LEU A 20 0.08 -5.45 -1.46
CA LEU A 20 -0.92 -4.43 -1.18
C LEU A 20 -1.27 -4.45 0.31
N SER A 21 -1.09 -3.32 0.98
CA SER A 21 -1.18 -3.23 2.44
C SER A 21 -1.84 -1.93 2.92
N MET A 22 -2.52 -2.00 4.06
CA MET A 22 -3.30 -0.88 4.62
C MET A 22 -2.39 0.17 5.27
N ALA A 23 -2.56 1.43 4.90
CA ALA A 23 -1.99 2.54 5.67
C ALA A 23 -2.90 2.88 6.86
N ASN A 24 -2.29 3.23 8.00
CA ASN A 24 -3.01 3.57 9.23
C ASN A 24 -2.25 4.66 10.01
N ALA A 25 -2.90 5.21 11.04
CA ALA A 25 -2.36 6.17 12.00
C ALA A 25 -2.21 5.55 13.40
N GLY A 26 -1.96 4.23 13.48
CA GLY A 26 -1.95 3.44 14.71
C GLY A 26 -3.01 2.33 14.72
N PRO A 27 -3.08 1.53 15.80
CA PRO A 27 -3.95 0.36 15.87
C PRO A 27 -5.42 0.66 15.56
N ASN A 28 -6.05 -0.16 14.72
CA ASN A 28 -7.46 -0.05 14.35
C ASN A 28 -7.86 1.30 13.72
N THR A 29 -6.96 1.90 12.94
CA THR A 29 -7.23 3.16 12.23
C THR A 29 -7.22 3.00 10.71
N ASN A 30 -7.59 1.81 10.23
CA ASN A 30 -7.66 1.52 8.81
C ASN A 30 -8.82 2.31 8.17
N GLY A 31 -8.50 3.14 7.18
CA GLY A 31 -9.46 3.87 6.36
C GLY A 31 -9.54 3.31 4.94
N SER A 32 -9.28 4.18 3.96
CA SER A 32 -9.16 3.82 2.54
C SER A 32 -7.74 3.93 2.01
N GLN A 33 -6.80 4.47 2.80
CA GLN A 33 -5.42 4.63 2.38
C GLN A 33 -4.71 3.27 2.35
N PHE A 34 -3.94 3.05 1.30
CA PHE A 34 -3.16 1.83 1.09
C PHE A 34 -1.80 2.20 0.50
N PHE A 35 -0.90 1.22 0.49
CA PHE A 35 0.37 1.29 -0.22
C PHE A 35 0.66 -0.03 -0.93
N ILE A 36 1.52 0.05 -1.96
CA ILE A 36 2.09 -1.11 -2.66
C ILE A 36 3.58 -1.13 -2.35
N THR A 37 4.10 -2.27 -1.88
CA THR A 37 5.54 -2.40 -1.60
C THR A 37 6.35 -2.42 -2.89
N THR A 38 7.50 -1.74 -2.91
CA THR A 38 8.47 -1.81 -4.02
C THR A 38 9.79 -2.46 -3.62
N ALA A 39 9.88 -2.89 -2.36
CA ALA A 39 10.96 -3.66 -1.75
C ALA A 39 10.41 -4.48 -0.56
N VAL A 40 11.24 -5.33 0.04
CA VAL A 40 10.93 -6.00 1.31
C VAL A 40 10.86 -4.95 2.43
N THR A 41 9.78 -4.94 3.20
CA THR A 41 9.54 -3.93 4.27
C THR A 41 9.12 -4.58 5.59
N ASN A 42 9.90 -5.54 6.07
CA ASN A 42 9.60 -6.33 7.27
C ASN A 42 9.38 -5.51 8.56
N TRP A 43 9.88 -4.28 8.64
CA TRP A 43 9.64 -3.39 9.79
C TRP A 43 8.17 -2.94 9.95
N LEU A 44 7.34 -3.19 8.93
CA LEU A 44 5.89 -2.94 8.93
C LEU A 44 5.05 -4.13 9.41
N ASP A 45 5.67 -5.29 9.61
CA ASP A 45 4.99 -6.51 10.05
C ASP A 45 4.34 -6.32 11.43
N GLY A 46 3.13 -6.84 11.61
CA GLY A 46 2.35 -6.67 12.84
C GLY A 46 1.76 -5.27 13.05
N LYS A 47 1.99 -4.33 12.12
CA LYS A 47 1.50 -2.94 12.19
C LYS A 47 0.60 -2.58 11.02
N HIS A 48 0.87 -3.13 9.84
CA HIS A 48 0.09 -2.90 8.63
C HIS A 48 -0.44 -4.24 8.10
N VAL A 49 -1.72 -4.27 7.76
CA VAL A 49 -2.38 -5.48 7.27
C VAL A 49 -2.12 -5.61 5.78
N VAL A 50 -1.43 -6.68 5.37
CA VAL A 50 -1.32 -7.10 3.96
C VAL A 50 -2.61 -7.81 3.56
N PHE A 51 -3.23 -7.38 2.46
CA PHE A 51 -4.54 -7.89 2.01
C PHE A 51 -4.61 -8.26 0.52
N GLY A 52 -3.50 -8.13 -0.21
CA GLY A 52 -3.44 -8.54 -1.61
C GLY A 52 -2.04 -8.41 -2.19
N GLU A 53 -1.92 -8.68 -3.49
CA GLU A 53 -0.69 -8.49 -4.25
C GLU A 53 -0.99 -8.11 -5.70
N VAL A 54 -0.05 -7.40 -6.32
CA VAL A 54 -0.09 -7.08 -7.74
C VAL A 54 0.22 -8.32 -8.54
N VAL A 55 -0.75 -8.79 -9.32
CA VAL A 55 -0.60 -9.95 -10.21
C VAL A 55 -0.14 -9.54 -11.62
N GLU A 56 -0.52 -8.34 -12.07
CA GLU A 56 -0.15 -7.75 -13.37
C GLU A 56 0.06 -6.24 -13.21
N GLY A 57 0.91 -5.64 -14.05
CA GLY A 57 1.16 -4.19 -14.04
C GLY A 57 2.22 -3.69 -13.04
N MET A 58 3.15 -4.56 -12.60
CA MET A 58 4.26 -4.13 -11.73
C MET A 58 5.21 -3.13 -12.41
N ASP A 59 5.30 -3.14 -13.73
CA ASP A 59 6.02 -2.12 -14.52
C ASP A 59 5.41 -0.73 -14.32
N VAL A 60 4.08 -0.62 -14.29
CA VAL A 60 3.37 0.63 -13.98
C VAL A 60 3.68 1.09 -12.56
N VAL A 61 3.71 0.16 -11.59
CA VAL A 61 4.10 0.48 -10.20
C VAL A 61 5.52 1.06 -10.15
N LYS A 62 6.48 0.49 -10.89
CA LYS A 62 7.86 1.02 -10.97
C LYS A 62 7.94 2.40 -11.63
N ILE A 63 7.09 2.69 -12.61
CA ILE A 63 6.99 4.04 -13.20
C ILE A 63 6.47 5.06 -12.17
N VAL A 64 5.49 4.67 -11.34
CA VAL A 64 4.98 5.50 -10.24
C VAL A 64 6.06 5.72 -9.19
N GLU A 65 6.81 4.68 -8.81
CA GLU A 65 7.95 4.75 -7.89
C GLU A 65 9.03 5.74 -8.37
N ALA A 66 9.41 5.67 -9.66
CA ALA A 66 10.41 6.57 -10.24
C ALA A 66 9.99 8.06 -10.22
N ASN A 67 8.68 8.32 -10.19
CA ASN A 67 8.11 9.66 -10.01
C ASN A 67 8.14 10.14 -8.55
N GLY A 68 8.52 9.28 -7.59
CA GLY A 68 8.67 9.64 -6.18
C GLY A 68 9.90 10.51 -5.88
N SER A 69 9.99 10.91 -4.62
CA SER A 69 11.16 11.58 -4.03
C SER A 69 11.36 11.11 -2.59
N ALA A 70 12.52 11.39 -2.00
CA ALA A 70 12.83 10.98 -0.63
C ALA A 70 11.89 11.58 0.43
N SER A 71 11.24 12.72 0.15
CA SER A 71 10.25 13.33 1.04
C SER A 71 8.85 12.73 0.89
N GLY A 72 8.65 11.80 -0.06
CA GLY A 72 7.35 11.22 -0.40
C GLY A 72 6.52 12.07 -1.38
N THR A 73 6.90 13.32 -1.66
CA THR A 73 6.19 14.16 -2.63
C THR A 73 6.50 13.72 -4.07
N PRO A 74 5.50 13.39 -4.90
CA PRO A 74 5.72 13.05 -6.29
C PRO A 74 6.21 14.25 -7.13
N LYS A 75 7.07 13.98 -8.13
CA LYS A 75 7.55 14.96 -9.11
C LYS A 75 6.45 15.40 -10.08
N ALA A 76 5.46 14.54 -10.31
CA ALA A 76 4.31 14.80 -11.16
C ALA A 76 3.04 14.21 -10.52
N LYS A 77 1.88 14.71 -10.92
CA LYS A 77 0.59 14.23 -10.42
C LYS A 77 0.33 12.80 -10.92
N VAL A 78 0.11 11.87 -10.00
CA VAL A 78 -0.28 10.48 -10.27
C VAL A 78 -1.72 10.28 -9.80
N THR A 79 -2.61 9.84 -10.69
CA THR A 79 -4.03 9.66 -10.40
C THR A 79 -4.53 8.31 -10.92
N VAL A 80 -5.35 7.63 -10.12
CA VAL A 80 -6.16 6.50 -10.59
C VAL A 80 -7.29 7.08 -11.43
N THR A 81 -7.28 6.85 -12.75
CA THR A 81 -8.27 7.40 -13.70
C THR A 81 -9.48 6.50 -13.88
N ALA A 82 -9.34 5.19 -13.66
CA ALA A 82 -10.41 4.20 -13.66
C ALA A 82 -10.04 3.05 -12.70
N SER A 83 -11.05 2.45 -12.07
CA SER A 83 -10.91 1.25 -11.23
C SER A 83 -12.22 0.46 -11.23
N GLY A 84 -12.14 -0.83 -10.94
CA GLY A 84 -13.28 -1.74 -10.96
C GLY A 84 -12.87 -3.17 -10.67
N ILE A 85 -13.83 -4.08 -10.81
CA ILE A 85 -13.60 -5.52 -10.79
C ILE A 85 -13.41 -5.95 -12.25
N VAL A 86 -12.49 -6.89 -12.49
CA VAL A 86 -12.24 -7.50 -13.81
C VAL A 86 -13.41 -8.39 -14.22
#